data_AF-A0A2R7NPG6-F1
#
_entry.id   AF-A0A2R7NPG6-F1
#
_cell.length_a   1.000
_cell.length_b   1.000
_cell.length_c   1.000
_cell.angle_alpha   90.00
_cell.angle_beta   90.00
_cell.angle_gamma   90.00
#
_symmetry.space_group_name_H-M   'P 1'
#
loop_
_entity.id
_entity.type
_entity.pdbx_description
1 polymer ?
#
loop_
_entity_poly.entity_id
_entity_poly.type
_entity_poly.pdbx_seq_one_letter_code
_entity_poly.pdbx_strand_id
1 'polypeptide(L)'
;MWSLGQELEIKPSFKNSVNKRCIVLVNGFYEWKWLDPAGKEKEKYFIHLINENKPFALAGIYNIWKDKGSGKDLLTFSICTSAANELMSEIHNNKKRMPIVLDKIARESWLKEQNYKDFLYPVYDPKLEAILI
;
A
#
# COMPACT_ATOMS: atom_id res chain seq x y z
N MET A 1 6.46 -5.69 4.99
CA MET A 1 7.06 -4.43 5.48
C MET A 1 6.47 -3.29 4.64
N TRP A 2 5.73 -2.37 5.27
CA TRP A 2 5.05 -1.26 4.59
C TRP A 2 6.03 -0.10 4.34
N SER A 3 6.18 0.34 3.10
CA SER A 3 7.04 1.48 2.74
C SER A 3 6.21 2.77 2.70
N LEU A 4 6.70 3.84 3.33
CA LEU A 4 6.06 5.17 3.21
C LEU A 4 6.36 5.68 1.79
N GLY A 5 5.32 5.90 0.98
CA GLY A 5 5.43 6.40 -0.39
C GLY A 5 6.24 7.70 -0.45
N GLN A 6 6.07 8.57 0.55
CA GLN A 6 6.78 9.84 0.69
C GLN A 6 8.31 9.68 0.91
N GLU A 7 8.80 8.49 1.25
CA GLU A 7 10.22 8.24 1.54
C GLU A 7 10.87 7.21 0.59
N LEU A 8 10.19 6.82 -0.50
CA LEU A 8 10.70 5.81 -1.43
C LEU A 8 12.09 6.16 -1.97
N GLU A 9 12.36 7.45 -2.18
CA GLU A 9 13.63 7.96 -2.69
C GLU A 9 14.71 8.10 -1.60
N ILE A 10 14.32 8.21 -0.33
CA ILE A 10 15.22 8.53 0.78
C ILE A 10 15.73 7.25 1.44
N LYS A 11 14.86 6.23 1.57
CA LYS A 11 15.22 5.00 2.27
C LYS A 11 16.18 4.15 1.43
N PRO A 12 17.36 3.79 1.95
CA PRO A 12 18.35 2.99 1.21
C PRO A 12 17.80 1.67 0.67
N SER A 13 16.85 1.06 1.38
CA SER A 13 16.17 -0.18 0.97
C SER A 13 15.27 -0.02 -0.26
N PHE A 14 14.86 1.20 -0.61
CA PHE A 14 13.85 1.46 -1.65
C PHE A 14 14.35 2.36 -2.78
N LYS A 15 15.36 3.21 -2.55
CA LYS A 15 15.85 4.19 -3.54
C LYS A 15 16.24 3.59 -4.90
N ASN A 16 16.74 2.34 -4.90
CA ASN A 16 17.14 1.62 -6.13
C ASN A 16 15.99 0.81 -6.77
N SER A 17 14.79 0.88 -6.19
CA SER A 17 13.59 0.13 -6.60
C SER A 17 12.41 1.04 -6.95
N VAL A 18 12.56 2.38 -6.89
CA VAL A 18 11.47 3.33 -7.19
C VAL A 18 10.89 3.12 -8.60
N ASN A 19 11.73 2.74 -9.56
CA ASN A 19 11.31 2.44 -10.93
C ASN A 19 11.03 0.94 -11.17
N LYS A 20 11.31 0.07 -10.19
CA LYS A 20 10.98 -1.36 -10.25
C LYS A 20 9.56 -1.57 -9.71
N ARG A 21 8.57 -1.18 -10.50
CA ARG A 21 7.17 -1.15 -10.10
C ARG A 21 6.46 -2.46 -10.40
N CYS A 22 5.55 -2.85 -9.52
CA CYS A 22 4.66 -3.99 -9.71
C CYS A 22 3.25 -3.66 -9.21
N ILE A 23 2.30 -4.53 -9.56
CA ILE A 23 0.94 -4.51 -9.06
C ILE A 23 0.77 -5.70 -8.11
N VAL A 24 0.21 -5.44 -6.93
CA VAL A 24 -0.20 -6.49 -5.99
C VAL A 24 -1.72 -6.62 -6.05
N LEU A 25 -2.22 -7.73 -6.56
CA LEU A 25 -3.66 -7.99 -6.66
C LEU A 25 -4.21 -8.51 -5.33
N VAL A 26 -5.29 -7.92 -4.86
CA VAL A 26 -5.96 -8.29 -3.60
C VAL A 26 -7.47 -8.21 -3.74
N ASN A 27 -8.20 -9.02 -3.00
CA ASN A 27 -9.65 -8.83 -2.81
C ASN A 27 -9.97 -7.73 -1.78
N GLY A 28 -8.98 -7.39 -0.96
CA GLY A 28 -9.06 -6.44 0.14
C GLY A 28 -7.87 -6.62 1.06
N PHE A 29 -7.78 -5.79 2.09
CA PHE A 29 -6.75 -5.87 3.11
C PHE A 29 -7.38 -5.68 4.48
N TYR A 30 -6.65 -6.07 5.52
CA TYR A 30 -7.12 -5.96 6.89
C TYR A 30 -6.35 -4.86 7.61
N GLU A 31 -7.05 -4.09 8.45
CA GLU A 31 -6.42 -3.12 9.34
C GLU A 31 -7.15 -3.06 10.67
N TRP A 32 -6.46 -2.58 11.70
CA TRP A 32 -6.97 -2.56 13.06
C TRP A 32 -7.24 -1.15 13.56
N LYS A 33 -8.46 -0.92 14.04
CA LYS A 33 -8.85 0.29 14.77
C LYS A 33 -8.55 0.13 16.25
N TRP A 34 -7.72 1.02 16.78
CA TRP A 34 -7.45 1.05 18.22
C TRP A 34 -8.65 1.70 18.93
N LEU A 35 -9.18 1.01 19.94
CA LEU A 35 -10.27 1.52 20.77
C LEU A 35 -9.74 2.27 22.01
N ASP A 36 -8.48 2.03 22.36
CA ASP A 36 -7.77 2.71 23.43
C ASP A 36 -6.40 3.25 22.96
N PRO A 37 -5.83 4.28 23.62
CA PRO A 37 -4.55 4.85 23.22
C PRO A 37 -3.35 3.88 23.28
N ALA A 38 -3.41 2.82 24.09
CA ALA A 38 -2.35 1.82 24.19
C ALA A 38 -2.50 0.69 23.15
N GLY A 39 -3.61 0.63 22.42
CA GLY A 39 -3.88 -0.38 21.41
C GLY A 39 -3.92 -1.79 22.01
N LYS A 40 -4.54 -1.93 23.17
CA LYS A 40 -4.84 -3.24 23.79
C LYS A 40 -6.16 -3.79 23.26
N GLU A 41 -7.13 -2.91 23.07
CA GLU A 41 -8.43 -3.20 22.49
C GLU A 41 -8.45 -2.72 21.04
N LYS A 42 -8.82 -3.63 20.13
CA LYS A 42 -8.86 -3.34 18.70
C LYS A 42 -10.03 -4.01 18.01
N GLU A 43 -10.58 -3.30 17.04
CA GLU A 43 -11.53 -3.84 16.06
C GLU A 43 -10.80 -4.14 14.76
N LYS A 44 -11.11 -5.29 14.15
CA LYS A 44 -10.54 -5.69 12.87
C LYS A 44 -11.50 -5.31 11.76
N TYR A 45 -11.00 -4.60 10.76
CA TYR A 45 -11.78 -4.27 9.57
C TYR A 45 -11.21 -5.00 8.35
N PHE A 46 -12.10 -5.48 7.50
CA PHE A 46 -11.80 -5.83 6.12
C PHE A 46 -12.11 -4.64 5.21
N ILE A 47 -11.12 -4.19 4.46
CA ILE A 47 -11.19 -2.99 3.62
C ILE A 47 -11.05 -3.38 2.15
N HIS A 48 -11.95 -2.88 1.31
CA HIS A 48 -11.96 -3.15 -0.12
C HIS A 48 -12.40 -1.92 -0.93
N LEU A 49 -12.31 -2.01 -2.26
CA LEU A 49 -12.77 -0.96 -3.16
C LEU A 49 -14.31 -0.92 -3.16
N ILE A 50 -14.89 0.29 -3.10
CA ILE A 50 -16.35 0.46 -3.12
C ILE A 50 -16.93 -0.02 -4.45
N ASN A 51 -18.13 -0.61 -4.42
CA ASN A 51 -18.88 -1.06 -5.61
C ASN A 51 -18.16 -2.09 -6.51
N GLU A 52 -17.07 -2.70 -6.04
CA GLU A 52 -16.37 -3.77 -6.74
C GLU A 52 -16.21 -5.01 -5.86
N ASN A 53 -16.99 -6.06 -6.14
CA ASN A 53 -16.75 -7.41 -5.61
C ASN A 53 -15.63 -8.13 -6.39
N LYS A 54 -14.63 -7.38 -6.88
CA LYS A 54 -13.56 -7.89 -7.74
C LYS A 54 -12.20 -7.57 -7.13
N PRO A 55 -11.16 -8.38 -7.40
CA PRO A 55 -9.82 -8.04 -7.01
C PRO A 55 -9.39 -6.68 -7.59
N PHE A 56 -8.78 -5.85 -6.76
CA PHE A 56 -8.19 -4.58 -7.13
C PHE A 56 -6.68 -4.60 -6.91
N ALA A 57 -6.00 -3.51 -7.29
CA ALA A 57 -4.56 -3.42 -7.25
C ALA A 57 -4.06 -2.51 -6.13
N LEU A 58 -2.97 -2.92 -5.50
CA LEU A 58 -2.12 -2.07 -4.68
C LEU A 58 -0.82 -1.76 -5.43
N ALA A 59 -0.32 -0.55 -5.29
CA ALA A 59 0.98 -0.16 -5.82
C ALA A 59 2.09 -0.88 -5.05
N GLY A 60 2.93 -1.62 -5.78
CA GLY A 60 4.10 -2.27 -5.23
C GLY A 60 5.38 -1.82 -5.91
N ILE A 61 6.49 -1.96 -5.19
CA ILE A 61 7.84 -1.96 -5.76
C ILE A 61 8.48 -3.32 -5.50
N TYR A 62 9.36 -3.75 -6.39
CA TYR A 62 10.08 -5.02 -6.26
C TYR A 62 11.59 -4.83 -6.26
N ASN A 63 12.29 -5.83 -5.75
CA ASN A 63 13.72 -5.95 -5.91
C ASN A 63 14.14 -7.41 -6.06
N ILE A 64 15.25 -7.60 -6.76
CA ILE A 64 15.89 -8.91 -6.90
C ILE A 64 17.11 -8.88 -5.99
N TRP A 65 17.10 -9.72 -4.97
CA TRP A 65 18.22 -9.89 -4.07
C TRP A 65 18.94 -11.19 -4.40
N LYS A 66 20.27 -11.12 -4.59
CA LYS A 66 21.07 -12.30 -4.84
C LYS A 66 21.53 -12.91 -3.52
N ASP A 67 21.05 -14.12 -3.23
CA ASP A 67 21.44 -14.84 -2.03
C ASP A 67 22.92 -15.23 -2.11
N LYS A 68 23.73 -14.77 -1.16
CA LYS A 68 25.17 -15.03 -1.17
C LYS A 68 25.50 -16.49 -0.84
N GLY A 69 24.62 -17.20 -0.14
CA GLY A 69 24.83 -18.60 0.22
C GLY A 69 24.54 -19.56 -0.95
N SER A 70 23.33 -19.47 -1.51
CA SER A 70 22.87 -20.35 -2.59
C SER A 70 23.18 -19.84 -3.99
N GLY A 71 23.55 -18.57 -4.15
CA GLY A 71 23.76 -17.93 -5.45
C GLY A 71 22.47 -17.64 -6.23
N LYS A 72 21.29 -17.97 -5.68
CA LYS A 72 19.99 -17.80 -6.32
C LYS A 72 19.46 -16.37 -6.19
N ASP A 73 18.72 -15.94 -7.20
CA ASP A 73 18.01 -14.69 -7.18
C ASP A 73 16.66 -14.84 -6.44
N LEU A 74 16.42 -13.97 -5.47
CA LEU A 74 15.18 -13.88 -4.72
C LEU A 74 14.41 -12.62 -5.15
N LEU A 75 13.26 -12.81 -5.79
CA LEU A 75 12.34 -11.74 -6.11
C LEU A 75 11.48 -11.41 -4.88
N THR A 76 11.55 -10.16 -4.42
CA THR A 76 10.78 -9.66 -3.28
C THR A 76 10.04 -8.38 -3.65
N PHE A 77 8.97 -8.05 -2.93
CA PHE A 77 8.23 -6.81 -3.13
C PHE A 77 7.81 -6.15 -1.82
N SER A 78 7.45 -4.87 -1.91
CA SER A 78 6.86 -4.08 -0.82
C SER A 78 5.67 -3.30 -1.38
N ILE A 79 4.60 -3.24 -0.59
CA ILE A 79 3.44 -2.38 -0.88
C ILE A 79 3.79 -0.95 -0.47
N CYS A 80 3.55 -0.01 -1.38
CA CYS A 80 3.68 1.41 -1.15
C CYS A 80 2.46 1.94 -0.38
N THR A 81 2.71 2.83 0.58
CA THR A 81 1.65 3.47 1.38
C THR A 81 1.63 4.99 1.18
N SER A 82 0.48 5.60 1.42
CA SER A 82 0.28 7.04 1.49
C SER A 82 -0.18 7.43 2.90
N ALA A 83 -0.26 8.74 3.16
CA ALA A 83 -1.10 9.26 4.22
C ALA A 83 -2.53 8.72 4.07
N ALA A 84 -3.19 8.42 5.18
CA ALA A 84 -4.57 7.98 5.18
C ALA A 84 -5.52 9.11 4.76
N ASN A 85 -6.57 8.74 4.01
CA ASN A 85 -7.76 9.57 3.84
C ASN A 85 -8.64 9.53 5.10
N GLU A 86 -9.84 10.12 5.05
CA GLU A 86 -10.75 10.21 6.20
C GLU A 86 -11.09 8.82 6.77
N LEU A 87 -11.63 7.91 5.95
CA LEU A 87 -11.96 6.53 6.36
C LEU A 87 -10.77 5.81 7.00
N MET A 88 -9.62 5.85 6.33
CA MET A 88 -8.43 5.15 6.83
C MET A 88 -7.81 5.83 8.04
N SER A 89 -8.09 7.11 8.28
CA SER A 89 -7.65 7.82 9.49
C SER A 89 -8.50 7.44 10.71
N GLU A 90 -9.75 7.04 10.50
CA GLU A 90 -10.59 6.48 11.56
C GLU A 90 -10.20 5.04 11.92
N ILE A 91 -9.86 4.24 10.91
CA ILE A 91 -9.51 2.82 11.10
C ILE A 91 -8.05 2.69 11.52
N HIS A 92 -7.08 3.16 10.73
CA HIS A 92 -5.67 3.10 11.11
C HIS A 92 -5.28 4.32 11.97
N ASN A 93 -6.06 4.59 13.01
CA ASN A 93 -6.05 5.84 13.79
C ASN A 93 -4.75 6.18 14.53
N ASN A 94 -3.86 5.22 14.74
CA ASN A 94 -2.54 5.46 15.32
C ASN A 94 -1.53 6.04 14.30
N LYS A 95 -1.24 5.29 13.21
CA LYS A 95 -0.21 5.70 12.23
C LYS A 95 -0.77 6.50 11.06
N LYS A 96 -2.09 6.46 10.84
CA LYS A 96 -2.83 7.17 9.79
C LYS A 96 -2.21 6.99 8.41
N ARG A 97 -2.09 5.73 7.99
CA ARG A 97 -1.58 5.34 6.67
C ARG A 97 -2.54 4.40 5.96
N MET A 98 -2.47 4.42 4.64
CA MET A 98 -3.18 3.46 3.79
C MET A 98 -2.29 2.98 2.65
N PRO A 99 -2.53 1.78 2.09
CA PRO A 99 -1.92 1.39 0.82
C PRO A 99 -2.26 2.40 -0.28
N ILE A 100 -1.36 2.57 -1.26
CA ILE A 100 -1.75 3.21 -2.52
C ILE A 100 -2.59 2.20 -3.29
N VAL A 101 -3.91 2.40 -3.27
CA VAL A 101 -4.88 1.58 -4.01
C VAL A 101 -4.95 2.13 -5.44
N LEU A 102 -4.97 1.26 -6.45
CA LEU A 102 -4.94 1.65 -7.86
C LEU A 102 -6.23 1.19 -8.55
N ASP A 103 -7.02 2.14 -9.04
CA ASP A 103 -8.12 1.86 -9.97
C ASP A 103 -7.62 1.37 -11.34
N LYS A 104 -8.56 1.10 -12.27
CA LYS A 104 -8.23 0.60 -13.61
C LYS A 104 -7.23 1.49 -14.38
N ILE A 105 -7.39 2.81 -14.35
CA ILE A 105 -6.55 3.75 -15.10
C ILE A 105 -5.22 3.97 -14.37
N ALA A 106 -5.27 4.07 -13.04
CA ALA A 106 -4.09 4.25 -12.20
C ALA A 106 -3.13 3.06 -12.28
N ARG A 107 -3.64 1.83 -12.45
CA ARG A 107 -2.81 0.62 -12.65
C ARG A 107 -1.84 0.75 -13.82
N GLU A 108 -2.35 1.14 -14.98
CA GLU A 108 -1.49 1.30 -16.18
C GLU A 108 -0.49 2.43 -16.00
N SER A 109 -0.94 3.54 -15.42
CA SER A 109 -0.12 4.73 -15.17
C SER A 109 1.01 4.44 -14.18
N TRP A 110 0.75 3.63 -13.15
CA TRP A 110 1.74 3.18 -12.18
C TRP A 110 2.87 2.39 -12.86
N LEU A 111 2.53 1.43 -13.73
CA LEU A 111 3.50 0.59 -14.45
C LEU A 111 4.29 1.35 -15.51
N LYS A 112 3.75 2.44 -16.08
CA LYS A 112 4.42 3.32 -17.04
C LYS A 112 5.38 4.33 -16.38
N GLU A 113 5.77 4.10 -15.14
CA GLU A 113 6.75 4.89 -14.39
C GLU A 113 6.42 6.39 -14.25
N GLN A 114 5.13 6.77 -14.25
CA GLN A 114 4.72 8.15 -13.96
C GLN A 114 5.15 8.59 -12.56
N ASN A 115 5.22 9.89 -12.27
CA ASN A 115 5.65 10.39 -10.98
C ASN A 115 4.81 9.76 -9.85
N TYR A 116 5.47 9.02 -8.93
CA TYR A 116 4.76 8.26 -7.90
C TYR A 116 3.98 9.17 -6.94
N LYS A 117 4.35 10.46 -6.86
CA LYS A 117 3.68 11.46 -6.02
C LYS A 117 2.24 11.73 -6.48
N ASP A 118 1.94 11.48 -7.75
CA ASP A 118 0.61 11.66 -8.33
C ASP A 118 -0.40 10.63 -7.79
N PHE A 119 0.07 9.55 -7.17
CA PHE A 119 -0.75 8.50 -6.57
C PHE A 119 -0.89 8.65 -5.04
N LEU A 120 -0.37 9.75 -4.46
CA LEU A 120 -0.45 10.00 -3.03
C LEU A 120 -1.67 10.85 -2.67
N TYR A 121 -2.28 10.57 -1.53
CA TYR A 121 -3.28 11.46 -0.94
C TYR A 121 -2.64 12.81 -0.56
N PRO A 122 -3.31 13.97 -0.80
CA PRO A 122 -4.69 14.12 -1.28
C PRO A 122 -4.85 14.22 -2.81
N VAL A 123 -3.78 14.10 -3.60
CA VAL A 123 -3.85 14.18 -5.06
C VAL A 123 -4.69 13.03 -5.64
N TYR A 124 -4.53 11.84 -5.07
CA TYR A 124 -5.26 10.64 -5.45
C TYR A 124 -5.96 10.02 -4.24
N ASP A 125 -7.29 9.93 -4.29
CA ASP A 125 -8.14 9.42 -3.21
C ASP A 125 -9.07 8.29 -3.71
N PRO A 126 -8.64 7.02 -3.59
CA PRO A 126 -9.45 5.88 -3.98
C PRO A 126 -10.62 5.71 -3.00
N LYS A 127 -11.81 5.40 -3.53
CA LYS A 127 -13.00 5.18 -2.69
C LYS A 127 -13.01 3.75 -2.15
N LEU A 128 -12.94 3.66 -0.83
CA LEU A 128 -12.85 2.43 -0.07
C LEU A 128 -14.08 2.24 0.80
N GLU A 129 -14.38 0.99 1.11
CA GLU A 129 -15.38 0.57 2.07
C GLU A 129 -14.71 -0.33 3.12
N ALA A 130 -15.23 -0.31 4.35
CA ALA A 130 -14.70 -1.09 5.46
C ALA A 130 -15.81 -1.83 6.20
N ILE A 131 -15.60 -3.12 6.41
CA ILE A 131 -16.53 -4.02 7.08
C ILE A 131 -15.87 -4.50 8.38
N LEU A 132 -16.54 -4.30 9.52
CA LEU A 132 -16.12 -4.86 10.80
C LEU A 132 -16.28 -6.38 10.79
N ILE A 133 -15.26 -7.11 11.24
CA ILE A 133 -15.22 -8.58 11.25
C ILE A 133 -14.72 -9.16 12.57
#